data_AF-A0AAD3CF88-F1
#
_entry.id   AF-A0AAD3CF88-F1
#
_cell.length_a   1.000
_cell.length_b   1.000
_cell.length_c   1.000
_cell.angle_alpha   90.00
_cell.angle_beta   90.00
_cell.angle_gamma   90.00
#
_symmetry.space_group_name_H-M   'P 1'
#
loop_
_entity.id
_entity.type
_entity.pdbx_description
1 polymer ?
#
loop_
_entity_poly.entity_id
_entity_poly.type
_entity_poly.pdbx_seq_one_letter_code
_entity_poly.pdbx_strand_id
1 'polypeptide(L)'
;MLRLLFVLVSAFAFTPSESQWGRREFVSATATMAIASNKIVREKGYSPTLAKFSSLSLNKAGLVVIDQYTHNGDVLVEILGPKNIEDAAPLVISVGHGGRFKPKYVPTRTEDKHPVGIQGAGSNGFATVSDANTDELGFATVSATIDNWNLVPYFVINHLHRSKVDMNRYIDVAAQGNPIAEGAWNAFHDFISQAQVKVKQKFGTVTGRLKNGRFVEGVKGLLIDLHGYAGANDWRSGGNDDLPFIHWGYNMEDSLLDNRVDDIANSTLTHMSSLPEYDLESLVRGENSLGTRFYNVFQSHPNSTGYPKIGLGLPSKEFPNPYATTMDPIYCGAVRDDTCKRCKYFSGGFTIIYHEYLDWRRPNIDGVRMNTVQIELPRPLRSGIDGHDKAFVHDACAYALSISAISLVKDVFHIDSIASAVNDDICSSNL
;
A
#
# COMPACT_ATOMS: atom_id res chain seq x y z
N MET A 1 -11.19 -17.04 -75.53
CA MET A 1 -12.40 -16.21 -75.33
C MET A 1 -12.34 -15.76 -73.87
N LEU A 2 -11.80 -14.59 -73.54
CA LEU A 2 -12.40 -13.26 -73.67
C LEU A 2 -11.32 -12.18 -73.95
N ARG A 3 -11.74 -11.09 -74.60
CA ARG A 3 -11.00 -9.91 -75.13
C ARG A 3 -10.55 -8.94 -74.01
N LEU A 4 -9.34 -8.35 -74.03
CA LEU A 4 -8.87 -7.09 -74.71
C LEU A 4 -9.38 -5.81 -73.99
N LEU A 5 -8.55 -4.94 -73.38
CA LEU A 5 -7.87 -3.70 -73.88
C LEU A 5 -7.00 -3.12 -72.71
N PHE A 6 -5.70 -2.75 -72.82
CA PHE A 6 -5.09 -1.46 -73.28
C PHE A 6 -5.73 -0.18 -72.66
N VAL A 7 -5.06 0.86 -72.15
CA VAL A 7 -3.77 1.52 -72.53
C VAL A 7 -3.42 2.70 -71.55
N LEU A 8 -2.13 3.12 -71.53
CA LEU A 8 -1.48 4.44 -71.21
C LEU A 8 -1.66 5.12 -69.83
N VAL A 9 -0.60 5.32 -69.02
CA VAL A 9 0.53 6.30 -69.07
C VAL A 9 0.13 7.75 -68.75
N SER A 10 0.67 8.27 -67.65
CA SER A 10 1.41 9.55 -67.63
C SER A 10 2.12 9.75 -66.28
N ALA A 11 3.42 10.03 -66.38
CA ALA A 11 4.27 10.50 -65.31
C ALA A 11 4.17 12.02 -65.19
N PHE A 12 4.28 12.57 -63.98
CA PHE A 12 4.86 13.89 -63.76
C PHE A 12 5.65 13.90 -62.45
N ALA A 13 6.93 14.18 -62.59
CA ALA A 13 7.82 14.63 -61.53
C ALA A 13 7.62 16.13 -61.30
N PHE A 14 7.81 16.62 -60.06
CA PHE A 14 8.72 17.73 -59.74
C PHE A 14 8.81 17.95 -58.22
N THR A 15 9.95 18.51 -57.81
CA THR A 15 10.61 18.46 -56.50
C THR A 15 10.31 19.71 -55.62
N PRO A 16 11.09 20.07 -54.58
CA PRO A 16 10.60 20.36 -53.24
C PRO A 16 10.56 21.87 -52.92
N SER A 17 9.92 22.27 -51.83
CA SER A 17 10.23 23.57 -51.21
C SER A 17 10.15 23.49 -49.69
N GLU A 18 11.30 23.69 -49.07
CA GLU A 18 11.45 24.04 -47.67
C GLU A 18 10.71 25.35 -47.35
N SER A 19 10.08 25.42 -46.17
CA SER A 19 10.21 26.60 -45.33
C SER A 19 10.11 26.20 -43.87
N GLN A 20 11.20 26.48 -43.16
CA GLN A 20 11.44 26.32 -41.73
C GLN A 20 10.30 26.94 -40.89
N TRP A 21 10.15 26.49 -39.63
CA TRP A 21 10.14 27.33 -38.42
C TRP A 21 9.79 26.44 -37.19
N GLY A 22 10.82 26.04 -36.45
CA GLY A 22 10.88 26.22 -34.99
C GLY A 22 10.08 25.31 -34.04
N ARG A 23 10.85 24.47 -33.35
CA ARG A 23 10.92 24.30 -31.87
C ARG A 23 10.04 23.27 -31.15
N ARG A 24 10.80 22.40 -30.45
CA ARG A 24 10.52 21.61 -29.22
C ARG A 24 9.79 20.29 -29.39
N GLU A 25 10.57 19.25 -29.68
CA GLU A 25 10.19 17.88 -29.34
C GLU A 25 10.26 17.69 -27.83
N PHE A 26 9.09 17.61 -27.18
CA PHE A 26 8.95 16.92 -25.91
C PHE A 26 8.95 15.41 -26.21
N VAL A 27 9.96 14.72 -25.71
CA VAL A 27 9.98 13.24 -25.71
C VAL A 27 8.96 12.78 -24.66
N SER A 28 7.73 12.53 -25.11
CA SER A 28 6.71 11.82 -24.35
C SER A 28 6.96 10.32 -24.49
N ALA A 29 7.69 9.72 -23.55
CA ALA A 29 7.76 8.28 -23.40
C ALA A 29 6.53 7.79 -22.60
N THR A 30 5.36 7.74 -23.23
CA THR A 30 4.21 7.00 -22.70
C THR A 30 4.45 5.52 -22.94
N ALA A 31 4.91 4.80 -21.90
CA ALA A 31 4.89 3.34 -21.89
C ALA A 31 3.49 2.87 -21.49
N THR A 32 2.61 2.69 -22.47
CA THR A 32 1.29 2.10 -22.27
C THR A 32 1.44 0.60 -21.99
N MET A 33 1.25 0.16 -20.75
CA MET A 33 1.12 -1.26 -20.42
C MET A 33 -0.24 -1.78 -20.90
N ALA A 34 -0.23 -2.64 -21.92
CA ALA A 34 -1.41 -3.39 -22.33
C ALA A 34 -1.67 -4.54 -21.34
N ILE A 35 -2.72 -4.43 -20.53
CA ILE A 35 -3.22 -5.53 -19.69
C ILE A 35 -4.05 -6.47 -20.58
N ALA A 36 -3.43 -7.55 -21.05
CA ALA A 36 -4.14 -8.62 -21.74
C ALA A 36 -4.93 -9.46 -20.73
N SER A 37 -6.26 -9.38 -20.79
CA SER A 37 -7.15 -10.32 -20.10
C SER A 37 -7.04 -11.69 -20.76
N ASN A 38 -6.51 -12.70 -20.05
CA ASN A 38 -6.56 -14.08 -20.51
C ASN A 38 -7.09 -15.02 -19.42
N LYS A 39 -8.05 -15.87 -19.84
CA LYS A 39 -8.57 -17.04 -19.12
C LYS A 39 -7.44 -17.84 -18.48
N ILE A 40 -7.48 -17.99 -17.15
CA ILE A 40 -6.51 -18.80 -16.41
C ILE A 40 -6.83 -20.29 -16.58
N VAL A 41 -6.05 -20.97 -17.42
CA VAL A 41 -5.90 -22.43 -17.39
C VAL A 41 -4.88 -22.76 -16.30
N ARG A 42 -5.21 -23.71 -15.43
CA ARG A 42 -4.40 -24.10 -14.25
C ARG A 42 -3.21 -24.96 -14.65
N GLU A 43 -2.01 -24.53 -14.28
CA GLU A 43 -0.83 -25.39 -14.20
C GLU A 43 -0.37 -25.55 -12.75
N LYS A 44 0.11 -26.75 -12.39
CA LYS A 44 0.77 -27.01 -11.10
C LYS A 44 2.04 -26.15 -11.01
N GLY A 45 2.30 -25.52 -9.86
CA GLY A 45 3.46 -24.64 -9.68
C GLY A 45 3.14 -23.15 -9.66
N TYR A 46 2.03 -22.75 -9.02
CA TYR A 46 1.60 -21.35 -8.99
C TYR A 46 2.58 -20.47 -8.19
N SER A 47 3.41 -19.67 -8.88
CA SER A 47 3.97 -18.41 -8.36
C SER A 47 3.44 -17.25 -9.22
N PRO A 48 2.44 -16.49 -8.75
CA PRO A 48 1.87 -15.41 -9.54
C PRO A 48 2.82 -14.23 -9.76
N THR A 49 3.87 -14.12 -8.97
CA THR A 49 4.78 -12.97 -8.93
C THR A 49 5.76 -12.96 -10.10
N LEU A 50 6.40 -14.10 -10.42
CA LEU A 50 7.26 -14.25 -11.60
C LEU A 50 6.48 -14.12 -12.92
N ALA A 51 5.20 -14.44 -12.91
CA ALA A 51 4.32 -14.29 -14.07
C ALA A 51 3.81 -12.85 -14.25
N LYS A 52 3.59 -12.10 -13.16
CA LYS A 52 3.09 -10.70 -13.18
C LYS A 52 4.17 -9.69 -13.56
N PHE A 53 5.41 -9.87 -13.08
CA PHE A 53 6.53 -9.10 -13.61
C PHE A 53 7.07 -9.81 -14.84
N SER A 54 6.57 -9.46 -16.03
CA SER A 54 7.21 -9.94 -17.26
C SER A 54 8.73 -9.67 -17.19
N SER A 55 9.53 -10.64 -17.63
CA SER A 55 11.00 -10.74 -17.48
C SER A 55 11.87 -9.51 -17.79
N LEU A 56 11.29 -8.40 -18.28
CA LEU A 56 11.94 -7.12 -18.55
C LEU A 56 12.01 -6.18 -17.33
N SER A 57 11.02 -6.18 -16.41
CA SER A 57 11.03 -5.28 -15.24
C SER A 57 11.81 -5.86 -14.05
N LEU A 58 11.78 -7.18 -13.82
CA LEU A 58 12.61 -7.84 -12.79
C LEU A 58 14.12 -7.68 -13.07
N ASN A 59 14.52 -7.77 -14.34
CA ASN A 59 15.93 -7.68 -14.74
C ASN A 59 16.49 -6.26 -14.73
N LYS A 60 15.64 -5.22 -14.76
CA LYS A 60 16.09 -3.82 -14.81
C LYS A 60 16.45 -3.24 -13.43
N ALA A 61 16.02 -3.88 -12.35
CA ALA A 61 16.03 -3.30 -11.00
C ALA A 61 16.73 -4.13 -9.92
N GLY A 62 17.10 -5.38 -10.22
CA GLY A 62 17.68 -6.27 -9.20
C GLY A 62 16.67 -6.76 -8.16
N LEU A 63 15.36 -6.69 -8.41
CA LEU A 63 14.34 -7.32 -7.56
C LEU A 63 14.39 -8.84 -7.70
N VAL A 64 14.49 -9.57 -6.59
CA VAL A 64 14.55 -11.04 -6.55
C VAL A 64 13.61 -11.59 -5.50
N VAL A 65 13.20 -12.85 -5.68
CA VAL A 65 12.56 -13.64 -4.63
C VAL A 65 13.63 -13.99 -3.60
N ILE A 66 13.41 -13.61 -2.35
CA ILE A 66 14.32 -13.88 -1.22
C ILE A 66 13.95 -15.21 -0.57
N ASP A 67 12.66 -15.43 -0.30
CA ASP A 67 12.15 -16.64 0.34
C ASP A 67 10.66 -16.86 0.04
N GLN A 68 10.19 -18.10 0.18
CA GLN A 68 8.83 -18.53 -0.13
C GLN A 68 8.34 -19.60 0.83
N TYR A 69 7.09 -19.47 1.29
CA TYR A 69 6.36 -20.58 1.90
C TYR A 69 5.48 -21.25 0.85
N THR A 70 5.75 -22.55 0.62
CA THR A 70 5.09 -23.33 -0.43
C THR A 70 4.38 -24.55 0.12
N HIS A 71 3.33 -25.00 -0.57
CA HIS A 71 2.66 -26.26 -0.28
C HIS A 71 2.25 -26.94 -1.59
N ASN A 72 2.65 -28.21 -1.78
CA ASN A 72 2.39 -28.97 -3.02
C ASN A 72 2.84 -28.26 -4.31
N GLY A 73 3.92 -27.47 -4.22
CA GLY A 73 4.45 -26.67 -5.33
C GLY A 73 3.74 -25.34 -5.58
N ASP A 74 2.67 -25.02 -4.84
CA ASP A 74 2.06 -23.69 -4.89
C ASP A 74 2.77 -22.75 -3.91
N VAL A 75 3.08 -21.54 -4.36
CA VAL A 75 3.59 -20.45 -3.51
C VAL A 75 2.42 -19.78 -2.81
N LEU A 76 2.41 -19.84 -1.48
CA LEU A 76 1.31 -19.30 -0.67
C LEU A 76 1.65 -17.91 -0.13
N VAL A 77 2.91 -17.71 0.28
CA VAL A 77 3.45 -16.45 0.79
C VAL A 77 4.89 -16.31 0.29
N GLU A 78 5.31 -15.10 -0.04
CA GLU A 78 6.71 -14.85 -0.40
C GLU A 78 7.18 -13.46 -0.01
N ILE A 79 8.51 -13.33 0.06
CA ILE A 79 9.21 -12.06 0.20
C ILE A 79 10.09 -11.82 -1.02
N LEU A 80 9.96 -10.62 -1.58
CA LEU A 80 10.84 -10.07 -2.59
C LEU A 80 11.67 -8.93 -2.02
N GLY A 81 12.79 -8.65 -2.65
CA GLY A 81 13.62 -7.50 -2.31
C GLY A 81 14.84 -7.37 -3.22
N PRO A 82 15.78 -6.48 -2.90
CA PRO A 82 16.96 -6.28 -3.70
C PRO A 82 17.88 -7.51 -3.70
N LYS A 83 18.51 -7.76 -4.85
CA LYS A 83 19.59 -8.73 -5.01
C LYS A 83 20.81 -8.35 -4.17
N ASN A 84 21.14 -7.06 -4.12
CA ASN A 84 22.22 -6.54 -3.29
C ASN A 84 21.66 -5.55 -2.26
N ILE A 85 22.08 -5.69 -1.01
CA ILE A 85 21.60 -4.81 0.07
C ILE A 85 21.85 -3.31 -0.17
N GLU A 86 22.84 -2.97 -1.01
CA GLU A 86 23.15 -1.59 -1.39
C GLU A 86 22.01 -0.91 -2.16
N ASP A 87 21.22 -1.70 -2.88
CA ASP A 87 20.09 -1.24 -3.69
C ASP A 87 18.78 -1.16 -2.88
N ALA A 88 18.82 -1.47 -1.57
CA ALA A 88 17.62 -1.49 -0.73
C ALA A 88 17.03 -0.10 -0.52
N ALA A 89 15.71 0.03 -0.60
CA ALA A 89 14.97 1.17 -0.09
C ALA A 89 14.75 1.05 1.43
N PRO A 90 14.58 2.16 2.19
CA PRO A 90 14.25 2.11 3.61
C PRO A 90 12.75 1.84 3.84
N LEU A 91 12.18 0.93 3.04
CA LEU A 91 10.75 0.69 2.90
C LEU A 91 10.46 -0.82 2.86
N VAL A 92 9.51 -1.24 3.70
CA VAL A 92 8.88 -2.57 3.63
C VAL A 92 7.42 -2.37 3.26
N ILE A 93 6.93 -3.14 2.29
CA ILE A 93 5.52 -3.15 1.89
C ILE A 93 4.96 -4.54 2.16
N SER A 94 3.85 -4.64 2.91
CA SER A 94 3.13 -5.90 3.11
C SER A 94 1.74 -5.84 2.49
N VAL A 95 1.33 -6.94 1.86
CA VAL A 95 -0.04 -7.12 1.34
C VAL A 95 -0.61 -8.43 1.88
N GLY A 96 -1.41 -8.31 2.93
CA GLY A 96 -1.99 -9.46 3.61
C GLY A 96 -3.25 -10.02 2.95
N HIS A 97 -4.08 -9.19 2.30
CA HIS A 97 -5.46 -9.56 1.93
C HIS A 97 -5.80 -9.44 0.43
N GLY A 98 -4.84 -9.08 -0.42
CA GLY A 98 -5.02 -8.98 -1.88
C GLY A 98 -5.02 -10.32 -2.62
N GLY A 99 -4.59 -11.41 -1.97
CA GLY A 99 -4.51 -12.74 -2.55
C GLY A 99 -5.86 -13.27 -3.08
N ARG A 100 -5.82 -13.98 -4.20
CA ARG A 100 -7.01 -14.60 -4.83
C ARG A 100 -7.02 -16.12 -4.76
N PHE A 101 -5.93 -16.74 -4.30
CA PHE A 101 -5.78 -18.18 -4.36
C PHE A 101 -6.64 -18.88 -3.30
N LYS A 102 -7.50 -19.80 -3.74
CA LYS A 102 -8.43 -20.57 -2.90
C LYS A 102 -8.16 -22.07 -3.10
N PRO A 103 -7.01 -22.60 -2.64
CA PRO A 103 -6.72 -24.01 -2.77
C PRO A 103 -7.75 -24.86 -2.01
N LYS A 104 -8.02 -26.07 -2.52
CA LYS A 104 -8.95 -27.01 -1.86
C LYS A 104 -8.37 -27.61 -0.57
N TYR A 105 -7.03 -27.68 -0.48
CA TYR A 105 -6.33 -28.24 0.68
C TYR A 105 -6.23 -27.28 1.88
N VAL A 106 -6.54 -25.99 1.70
CA VAL A 106 -6.77 -25.07 2.81
C VAL A 106 -8.29 -24.87 2.94
N PRO A 107 -8.92 -25.30 4.04
CA PRO A 107 -10.34 -25.09 4.28
C PRO A 107 -10.70 -23.60 4.24
N THR A 108 -11.94 -23.29 3.87
CA THR A 108 -12.46 -21.93 4.04
C THR A 108 -12.75 -21.71 5.51
N ARG A 109 -12.32 -20.56 6.05
CA ARG A 109 -12.62 -20.17 7.43
C ARG A 109 -14.12 -19.98 7.60
N THR A 110 -14.62 -20.30 8.78
CA THR A 110 -16.05 -20.22 9.09
C THR A 110 -16.30 -19.51 10.41
N GLU A 111 -17.41 -18.78 10.50
CA GLU A 111 -17.74 -17.96 11.67
C GLU A 111 -17.99 -18.81 12.93
N ASP A 112 -18.52 -20.02 12.79
CA ASP A 112 -18.72 -20.98 13.89
C ASP A 112 -17.41 -21.41 14.56
N LYS A 113 -16.30 -21.35 13.82
CA LYS A 113 -14.95 -21.63 14.33
C LYS A 113 -14.23 -20.37 14.78
N HIS A 114 -14.88 -19.21 14.74
CA HIS A 114 -14.31 -17.98 15.22
C HIS A 114 -14.38 -17.98 16.76
N PRO A 115 -13.24 -17.98 17.47
CA PRO A 115 -13.26 -18.05 18.92
C PRO A 115 -13.91 -16.80 19.50
N VAL A 116 -14.85 -16.98 20.44
CA VAL A 116 -15.50 -15.87 21.15
C VAL A 116 -14.69 -15.53 22.39
N GLY A 117 -14.43 -14.25 22.62
CA GLY A 117 -13.73 -13.78 23.83
C GLY A 117 -12.20 -13.81 23.76
N ILE A 118 -11.62 -14.17 22.61
CA ILE A 118 -10.20 -13.94 22.35
C ILE A 118 -10.02 -12.46 21.95
N GLN A 119 -8.95 -11.81 22.43
CA GLN A 119 -8.58 -10.45 22.03
C GLN A 119 -8.48 -10.39 20.49
N GLY A 120 -8.93 -9.32 19.83
CA GLY A 120 -8.96 -9.25 18.36
C GLY A 120 -10.02 -10.14 17.67
N ALA A 121 -10.75 -10.97 18.43
CA ALA A 121 -11.85 -11.81 17.99
C ALA A 121 -13.23 -11.23 18.40
N GLY A 122 -13.38 -9.90 18.38
CA GLY A 122 -14.67 -9.26 18.65
C GLY A 122 -15.78 -9.83 17.74
N SER A 123 -17.05 -9.67 18.13
CA SER A 123 -18.23 -10.15 17.40
C SER A 123 -18.35 -9.66 15.94
N ASN A 124 -17.47 -8.74 15.51
CA ASN A 124 -17.37 -8.20 14.15
C ASN A 124 -16.01 -8.54 13.49
N GLY A 125 -15.20 -9.43 14.08
CA GLY A 125 -13.80 -9.71 13.70
C GLY A 125 -13.63 -10.67 12.54
N PHE A 126 -14.68 -11.42 12.18
CA PHE A 126 -14.68 -12.38 11.09
C PHE A 126 -15.02 -11.69 9.76
N ALA A 127 -14.02 -11.51 8.90
CA ALA A 127 -14.20 -11.04 7.53
C ALA A 127 -13.57 -12.02 6.55
N THR A 128 -14.28 -12.33 5.47
CA THR A 128 -13.80 -13.22 4.41
C THR A 128 -13.63 -12.52 3.07
N VAL A 129 -14.05 -11.27 2.96
CA VAL A 129 -13.95 -10.48 1.73
C VAL A 129 -12.49 -10.06 1.53
N SER A 130 -12.01 -10.17 0.30
CA SER A 130 -10.65 -9.76 -0.06
C SER A 130 -10.60 -8.25 -0.32
N ASP A 131 -9.44 -7.68 -0.01
CA ASP A 131 -9.09 -6.30 -0.27
C ASP A 131 -8.71 -6.18 -1.75
N ALA A 132 -9.73 -6.16 -2.61
CA ALA A 132 -9.52 -6.41 -4.02
C ALA A 132 -8.52 -5.42 -4.64
N ASN A 133 -7.57 -6.00 -5.40
CA ASN A 133 -6.52 -5.34 -6.17
C ASN A 133 -5.37 -4.71 -5.38
N THR A 134 -5.33 -4.86 -4.06
CA THR A 134 -4.18 -4.43 -3.24
C THR A 134 -2.89 -5.18 -3.59
N ASP A 135 -2.98 -6.41 -4.12
CA ASP A 135 -1.84 -7.16 -4.64
C ASP A 135 -1.23 -6.49 -5.88
N GLU A 136 -2.08 -6.10 -6.84
CA GLU A 136 -1.65 -5.35 -8.03
C GLU A 136 -1.12 -3.96 -7.69
N LEU A 137 -1.72 -3.26 -6.72
CA LEU A 137 -1.20 -1.99 -6.26
C LEU A 137 0.17 -2.16 -5.59
N GLY A 138 0.33 -3.16 -4.72
CA GLY A 138 1.61 -3.44 -4.08
C GLY A 138 2.73 -3.66 -5.11
N PHE A 139 2.46 -4.44 -6.16
CA PHE A 139 3.39 -4.60 -7.28
C PHE A 139 3.68 -3.28 -8.02
N ALA A 140 2.64 -2.47 -8.27
CA ALA A 140 2.81 -1.16 -8.90
C ALA A 140 3.64 -0.21 -8.03
N THR A 141 3.43 -0.19 -6.71
CA THR A 141 4.21 0.63 -5.76
C THR A 141 5.68 0.18 -5.71
N VAL A 142 5.95 -1.13 -5.76
CA VAL A 142 7.33 -1.64 -5.88
C VAL A 142 7.98 -1.14 -7.17
N SER A 143 7.28 -1.24 -8.31
CA SER A 143 7.78 -0.73 -9.59
C SER A 143 8.03 0.77 -9.55
N ALA A 144 7.06 1.55 -9.05
CA ALA A 144 7.19 3.00 -8.91
C ALA A 144 8.37 3.37 -8.00
N THR A 145 8.62 2.61 -6.93
CA THR A 145 9.77 2.84 -6.04
C THR A 145 11.09 2.70 -6.79
N ILE A 146 11.22 1.62 -7.56
CA ILE A 146 12.38 1.37 -8.42
C ILE A 146 12.54 2.50 -9.44
N ASP A 147 11.48 2.87 -10.13
CA ASP A 147 11.54 3.85 -11.23
C ASP A 147 11.84 5.27 -10.71
N ASN A 148 11.32 5.63 -9.53
CA ASN A 148 11.47 6.97 -8.97
C ASN A 148 12.78 7.18 -8.21
N TRP A 149 13.24 6.15 -7.49
CA TRP A 149 14.35 6.26 -6.55
C TRP A 149 15.57 5.45 -6.94
N ASN A 150 15.44 4.56 -7.94
CA ASN A 150 16.46 3.55 -8.26
C ASN A 150 16.84 2.71 -7.02
N LEU A 151 15.87 2.47 -6.14
CA LEU A 151 15.96 1.64 -4.93
C LEU A 151 14.87 0.57 -4.96
N VAL A 152 15.13 -0.57 -4.32
CA VAL A 152 14.22 -1.71 -4.29
C VAL A 152 13.66 -1.88 -2.86
N PRO A 153 12.35 -1.74 -2.65
CA PRO A 153 11.74 -2.03 -1.36
C PRO A 153 11.66 -3.53 -1.12
N TYR A 154 11.60 -3.93 0.15
CA TYR A 154 11.21 -5.30 0.49
C TYR A 154 9.69 -5.44 0.39
N PHE A 155 9.22 -6.49 -0.25
CA PHE A 155 7.80 -6.71 -0.51
C PHE A 155 7.36 -8.09 -0.02
N VAL A 156 6.47 -8.13 0.97
CA VAL A 156 5.93 -9.35 1.56
C VAL A 156 4.47 -9.51 1.12
N ILE A 157 4.16 -10.60 0.42
CA ILE A 157 2.84 -10.79 -0.17
C ILE A 157 2.26 -12.16 0.19
N ASN A 158 0.99 -12.15 0.59
CA ASN A 158 0.17 -13.35 0.73
C ASN A 158 -0.69 -13.57 -0.53
N HIS A 159 -0.60 -14.76 -1.12
CA HIS A 159 -1.38 -15.15 -2.30
C HIS A 159 -2.70 -15.82 -1.94
N LEU A 160 -2.82 -16.37 -0.73
CA LEU A 160 -4.06 -16.96 -0.25
C LEU A 160 -5.14 -15.89 -0.09
N HIS A 161 -6.35 -16.22 -0.52
CA HIS A 161 -7.50 -15.36 -0.28
C HIS A 161 -7.79 -15.24 1.21
N ARG A 162 -8.23 -14.07 1.68
CA ARG A 162 -8.55 -13.80 3.10
C ARG A 162 -9.48 -14.84 3.74
N SER A 163 -10.42 -15.39 2.96
CA SER A 163 -11.29 -16.48 3.40
C SER A 163 -10.57 -17.79 3.75
N LYS A 164 -9.28 -17.94 3.41
CA LYS A 164 -8.43 -19.10 3.72
C LYS A 164 -7.56 -18.83 4.93
N VAL A 165 -6.98 -17.64 5.00
CA VAL A 165 -6.19 -17.16 6.14
C VAL A 165 -6.31 -15.64 6.23
N ASP A 166 -6.49 -15.10 7.44
CA ASP A 166 -6.49 -13.66 7.68
C ASP A 166 -5.15 -13.23 8.30
N MET A 167 -4.26 -12.67 7.48
CA MET A 167 -2.93 -12.23 7.92
C MET A 167 -2.94 -11.08 8.93
N ASN A 168 -4.10 -10.46 9.18
CA ASN A 168 -4.24 -9.31 10.07
C ASN A 168 -5.12 -9.67 11.29
N ARG A 169 -5.03 -10.92 11.76
CA ARG A 169 -5.68 -11.47 12.96
C ARG A 169 -4.71 -12.38 13.71
N TYR A 170 -4.98 -12.61 15.00
CA TYR A 170 -4.30 -13.66 15.76
C TYR A 170 -4.44 -15.03 15.10
N ILE A 171 -3.39 -15.86 15.22
CA ILE A 171 -3.29 -17.15 14.53
C ILE A 171 -4.52 -18.06 14.73
N ASP A 172 -5.08 -18.12 15.94
CA ASP A 172 -6.27 -18.94 16.24
C ASP A 172 -7.50 -18.51 15.43
N VAL A 173 -7.66 -17.21 15.22
CA VAL A 173 -8.72 -16.61 14.38
C VAL A 173 -8.36 -16.68 12.90
N ALA A 174 -7.09 -16.46 12.59
CA ALA A 174 -6.54 -16.32 11.25
C ALA A 174 -6.51 -17.65 10.50
N ALA A 175 -6.14 -18.73 11.17
CA ALA A 175 -5.88 -20.03 10.55
C ALA A 175 -6.82 -21.15 11.03
N GLN A 176 -7.55 -20.93 12.13
CA GLN A 176 -8.55 -21.87 12.68
C GLN A 176 -8.03 -23.31 12.84
N GLY A 177 -6.78 -23.45 13.32
CA GLY A 177 -6.14 -24.75 13.58
C GLY A 177 -5.68 -25.49 12.33
N ASN A 178 -5.74 -24.89 11.13
CA ASN A 178 -5.25 -25.55 9.92
C ASN A 178 -3.73 -25.36 9.78
N PRO A 179 -2.91 -26.44 9.78
CA PRO A 179 -1.45 -26.31 9.83
C PRO A 179 -0.85 -25.63 8.59
N ILE A 180 -1.50 -25.73 7.43
CA ILE A 180 -1.03 -25.08 6.20
C ILE A 180 -1.28 -23.56 6.30
N ALA A 181 -2.46 -23.16 6.78
CA ALA A 181 -2.80 -21.76 7.01
C ALA A 181 -1.96 -21.15 8.15
N GLU A 182 -1.70 -21.89 9.22
CA GLU A 182 -0.79 -21.47 10.30
C GLU A 182 0.64 -21.29 9.79
N GLY A 183 1.14 -22.21 8.96
CA GLY A 183 2.44 -22.06 8.33
C GLY A 183 2.51 -20.84 7.41
N ALA A 184 1.46 -20.57 6.63
CA ALA A 184 1.38 -19.37 5.79
C ALA A 184 1.34 -18.08 6.63
N TRP A 185 0.55 -18.09 7.70
CA TRP A 185 0.47 -16.97 8.64
C TRP A 185 1.83 -16.69 9.28
N ASN A 186 2.47 -17.70 9.86
CA ASN A 186 3.80 -17.56 10.46
C ASN A 186 4.83 -17.07 9.45
N ALA A 187 4.85 -17.62 8.23
CA ALA A 187 5.77 -17.19 7.18
C ALA A 187 5.58 -15.71 6.81
N PHE A 188 4.34 -15.24 6.72
CA PHE A 188 4.06 -13.83 6.42
C PHE A 188 4.66 -12.89 7.48
N HIS A 189 4.45 -13.17 8.76
CA HIS A 189 5.01 -12.35 9.83
C HIS A 189 6.53 -12.49 9.96
N ASP A 190 7.08 -13.69 9.76
CA ASP A 190 8.53 -13.92 9.79
C ASP A 190 9.25 -13.19 8.63
N PHE A 191 8.63 -13.16 7.45
CA PHE A 191 9.17 -12.42 6.30
C PHE A 191 9.13 -10.91 6.52
N ILE A 192 8.11 -10.38 7.21
CA ILE A 192 8.12 -8.97 7.63
C ILE A 192 9.31 -8.70 8.56
N SER A 193 9.49 -9.50 9.61
CA SER A 193 10.66 -9.39 10.51
C SER A 193 11.99 -9.48 9.75
N GLN A 194 12.10 -10.40 8.79
CA GLN A 194 13.27 -10.55 7.94
C GLN A 194 13.55 -9.29 7.13
N ALA A 195 12.53 -8.69 6.51
CA ALA A 195 12.63 -7.45 5.76
C ALA A 195 13.10 -6.28 6.64
N GLN A 196 12.52 -6.13 7.84
CA GLN A 196 12.91 -5.09 8.79
C GLN A 196 14.37 -5.23 9.24
N VAL A 197 14.84 -6.46 9.51
CA VAL A 197 16.24 -6.73 9.83
C VAL A 197 17.15 -6.35 8.66
N LYS A 198 16.73 -6.56 7.42
CA LYS A 198 17.51 -6.16 6.24
C LYS A 198 17.57 -4.64 6.06
N VAL A 199 16.45 -3.93 6.28
CA VAL A 199 16.44 -2.46 6.30
C VAL A 199 17.34 -1.93 7.41
N LYS A 200 17.27 -2.51 8.62
CA LYS A 200 18.19 -2.21 9.72
C LYS A 200 19.65 -2.38 9.34
N GLN A 201 20.00 -3.44 8.62
CA GLN A 201 21.38 -3.70 8.19
C GLN A 201 21.90 -2.62 7.25
N LYS A 202 21.07 -2.07 6.36
CA LYS A 202 21.46 -1.03 5.39
C LYS A 202 21.47 0.37 6.00
N PHE A 203 20.42 0.73 6.73
CA PHE A 203 20.17 2.11 7.16
C PHE A 203 20.47 2.34 8.65
N GLY A 204 20.66 1.28 9.43
CA GLY A 204 20.92 1.36 10.86
C GLY A 204 19.68 1.70 11.69
N THR A 205 19.94 2.16 12.91
CA THR A 205 18.91 2.55 13.89
C THR A 205 19.10 3.98 14.36
N VAL A 206 18.07 4.52 15.01
CA VAL A 206 18.09 5.75 15.78
C VAL A 206 17.51 5.48 17.17
N THR A 207 18.02 6.19 18.18
CA THR A 207 17.46 6.13 19.53
C THR A 207 16.83 7.47 19.86
N GLY A 208 15.54 7.47 20.16
CA GLY A 208 14.82 8.63 20.68
C GLY A 208 14.34 8.42 22.11
N ARG A 209 13.66 9.42 22.65
CA ARG A 209 13.20 9.43 24.05
C ARG A 209 11.71 9.73 24.12
N LEU A 210 10.96 8.80 24.69
CA LEU A 210 9.54 8.97 24.96
C LEU A 210 9.31 10.02 26.06
N LYS A 211 8.11 10.62 26.06
CA LYS A 211 7.68 11.57 27.11
C LYS A 211 7.77 11.03 28.53
N ASN A 212 7.58 9.73 28.71
CA ASN A 212 7.73 9.06 30.01
C ASN A 212 9.20 8.81 30.41
N GLY A 213 10.16 9.31 29.62
CA GLY A 213 11.59 9.22 29.88
C GLY A 213 12.27 7.95 29.34
N ARG A 214 11.50 6.97 28.84
CA ARG A 214 12.02 5.71 28.29
C ARG A 214 12.68 5.93 26.92
N PHE A 215 13.84 5.30 26.72
CA PHE A 215 14.49 5.27 25.40
C PHE A 215 13.86 4.21 24.50
N VAL A 216 13.75 4.52 23.21
CA VAL A 216 13.28 3.58 22.18
C VAL A 216 14.26 3.59 21.03
N GLU A 217 14.71 2.40 20.65
CA GLU A 217 15.53 2.18 19.45
C GLU A 217 14.63 1.78 18.28
N GLY A 218 14.82 2.41 17.12
CA GLY A 218 14.07 2.14 15.92
C GLY A 218 14.93 2.12 14.65
N VAL A 219 14.56 1.27 13.70
CA VAL A 219 15.14 1.17 12.36
C VAL A 219 14.80 2.43 11.58
N LYS A 220 15.80 2.99 10.88
CA LYS A 220 15.62 4.15 9.99
C LYS A 220 14.88 3.73 8.71
N GLY A 221 13.59 3.47 8.84
CA GLY A 221 12.71 3.05 7.75
C GLY A 221 11.23 3.04 8.13
N LEU A 222 10.39 2.70 7.15
CA LEU A 222 8.93 2.61 7.28
C LEU A 222 8.40 1.27 6.75
N LEU A 223 7.43 0.68 7.46
CA LEU A 223 6.61 -0.41 6.97
C LEU A 223 5.22 0.12 6.59
N ILE A 224 4.77 -0.23 5.39
CA ILE A 224 3.42 0.02 4.91
C ILE A 224 2.66 -1.30 4.82
N ASP A 225 1.60 -1.44 5.61
CA ASP A 225 0.68 -2.57 5.53
C ASP A 225 -0.55 -2.17 4.70
N LEU A 226 -0.62 -2.67 3.48
CA LEU A 226 -1.53 -2.21 2.44
C LEU A 226 -2.84 -3.01 2.43
N HIS A 227 -3.94 -2.32 2.72
CA HIS A 227 -5.32 -2.83 2.77
C HIS A 227 -6.26 -1.98 1.91
N GLY A 228 -7.51 -2.41 1.80
CA GLY A 228 -8.56 -1.65 1.16
C GLY A 228 -9.93 -2.00 1.71
N TYR A 229 -10.82 -1.00 1.83
CA TYR A 229 -12.14 -1.25 2.40
C TYR A 229 -12.91 -2.28 1.58
N ALA A 230 -13.48 -3.24 2.29
CA ALA A 230 -14.49 -4.15 1.78
C ALA A 230 -15.79 -3.92 2.55
N GLY A 231 -16.86 -3.47 1.88
CA GLY A 231 -18.17 -3.32 2.52
C GLY A 231 -18.95 -2.08 2.09
N ALA A 232 -19.86 -1.62 2.96
CA ALA A 232 -20.73 -0.45 2.76
C ALA A 232 -20.00 0.90 2.84
N ASN A 233 -18.69 0.91 3.05
CA ASN A 233 -17.82 2.09 3.02
C ASN A 233 -17.00 2.15 1.71
N ASP A 234 -17.36 1.35 0.70
CA ASP A 234 -16.67 1.20 -0.58
C ASP A 234 -17.34 2.08 -1.64
N TRP A 235 -16.80 3.27 -1.92
CA TRP A 235 -17.32 4.23 -2.90
C TRP A 235 -17.92 3.65 -4.18
N ARG A 236 -19.25 3.74 -4.32
CA ARG A 236 -20.01 3.42 -5.55
C ARG A 236 -20.66 4.68 -6.11
N SER A 237 -20.49 4.91 -7.41
CA SER A 237 -21.20 5.97 -8.10
C SER A 237 -22.71 5.71 -8.04
N GLY A 238 -23.47 6.56 -7.34
CA GLY A 238 -24.93 6.50 -7.26
C GLY A 238 -25.56 6.28 -5.86
N GLY A 239 -24.79 6.30 -4.78
CA GLY A 239 -25.29 6.33 -3.39
C GLY A 239 -24.66 7.48 -2.59
N ASN A 240 -25.39 8.03 -1.62
CA ASN A 240 -24.95 9.18 -0.81
C ASN A 240 -24.04 8.80 0.38
N ASP A 241 -23.43 7.60 0.38
CA ASP A 241 -22.95 6.97 1.63
C ASP A 241 -21.50 6.47 1.59
N ASP A 242 -20.64 7.03 0.76
CA ASP A 242 -19.27 6.54 0.66
C ASP A 242 -18.20 7.62 0.91
N LEU A 243 -17.08 7.20 1.51
CA LEU A 243 -15.95 8.07 1.83
C LEU A 243 -14.82 7.88 0.80
N PRO A 244 -14.40 8.94 0.07
CA PRO A 244 -13.29 8.89 -0.88
C PRO A 244 -11.92 8.94 -0.19
N PHE A 245 -11.88 8.88 1.14
CA PHE A 245 -10.67 9.10 1.93
C PHE A 245 -9.83 7.84 2.07
N ILE A 246 -8.51 8.02 2.04
CA ILE A 246 -7.55 7.03 2.55
C ILE A 246 -7.58 7.10 4.06
N HIS A 247 -7.62 5.96 4.75
CA HIS A 247 -7.46 5.96 6.19
C HIS A 247 -6.09 5.40 6.55
N TRP A 248 -5.28 6.27 7.12
CA TRP A 248 -3.94 6.01 7.60
C TRP A 248 -4.02 5.53 9.04
N GLY A 249 -3.86 4.22 9.24
CA GLY A 249 -3.88 3.57 10.53
C GLY A 249 -2.52 3.62 11.22
N TYR A 250 -2.48 4.35 12.34
CA TYR A 250 -1.29 4.50 13.19
C TYR A 250 -1.43 3.80 14.55
N ASN A 251 -2.36 2.85 14.67
CA ASN A 251 -2.76 2.17 15.92
C ASN A 251 -3.35 3.11 16.98
N MET A 252 -4.13 4.12 16.57
CA MET A 252 -4.71 5.10 17.50
C MET A 252 -6.23 5.03 17.51
N GLU A 253 -6.81 5.24 18.70
CA GLU A 253 -8.25 5.39 18.87
C GLU A 253 -8.74 6.77 18.38
N ASP A 254 -9.95 6.83 17.81
CA ASP A 254 -10.53 8.06 17.25
C ASP A 254 -10.56 9.22 18.28
N SER A 255 -10.83 8.94 19.55
CA SER A 255 -10.88 9.95 20.61
C SER A 255 -9.53 10.64 20.88
N LEU A 256 -8.40 9.98 20.55
CA LEU A 256 -7.08 10.61 20.61
C LEU A 256 -6.88 11.59 19.45
N LEU A 257 -7.48 11.31 18.30
CA LEU A 257 -7.39 12.15 17.10
C LEU A 257 -8.26 13.42 17.19
N ASP A 258 -9.38 13.37 17.92
CA ASP A 258 -10.22 14.55 18.23
C ASP A 258 -9.52 15.61 19.09
N ASN A 259 -8.46 15.22 19.82
CA ASN A 259 -7.78 16.07 20.80
C ASN A 259 -6.30 16.28 20.40
N ARG A 260 -5.43 16.47 21.40
CA ARG A 260 -3.98 16.51 21.19
C ARG A 260 -3.45 15.11 20.92
N VAL A 261 -2.81 14.92 19.76
CA VAL A 261 -2.18 13.64 19.40
C VAL A 261 -0.82 13.56 20.08
N ASP A 262 -0.79 13.02 21.29
CA ASP A 262 0.37 13.18 22.16
C ASP A 262 0.74 11.91 22.95
N ASP A 263 -0.06 10.84 22.78
CA ASP A 263 0.16 9.52 23.37
C ASP A 263 1.00 8.61 22.45
N ILE A 264 2.32 8.86 22.48
CA ILE A 264 3.31 8.10 21.71
C ILE A 264 3.31 6.61 22.07
N ALA A 265 2.89 6.23 23.29
CA ALA A 265 3.00 4.85 23.75
C ALA A 265 2.07 3.87 23.01
N ASN A 266 1.03 4.40 22.37
CA ASN A 266 0.03 3.61 21.66
C ASN A 266 0.08 3.76 20.14
N SER A 267 0.99 4.57 19.57
CA SER A 267 1.14 4.72 18.12
C SER A 267 2.12 3.70 17.52
N THR A 268 1.99 3.41 16.22
CA THR A 268 2.99 2.68 15.43
C THR A 268 4.03 3.59 14.75
N LEU A 269 4.06 4.88 15.08
CA LEU A 269 5.16 5.82 14.77
C LEU A 269 6.03 6.09 16.00
N THR A 270 6.20 5.09 16.88
CA THR A 270 6.73 5.30 18.23
C THR A 270 8.08 6.01 18.22
N HIS A 271 8.99 5.59 17.35
CA HIS A 271 10.35 6.09 17.42
C HIS A 271 10.56 7.37 16.59
N MET A 272 9.85 7.56 15.46
CA MET A 272 9.85 8.86 14.77
C MET A 272 9.36 9.97 15.69
N SER A 273 8.26 9.74 16.42
CA SER A 273 7.70 10.70 17.38
C SER A 273 8.50 10.83 18.69
N SER A 274 9.55 10.03 18.86
CA SER A 274 10.47 10.12 20.00
C SER A 274 11.72 10.95 19.70
N LEU A 275 11.88 11.41 18.45
CA LEU A 275 12.95 12.32 18.05
C LEU A 275 12.59 13.76 18.47
N PRO A 276 13.55 14.57 18.93
CA PRO A 276 13.26 15.91 19.44
C PRO A 276 12.72 16.88 18.39
N GLU A 277 12.94 16.62 17.10
CA GLU A 277 12.49 17.44 15.98
C GLU A 277 11.01 17.23 15.62
N TYR A 278 10.41 16.12 16.05
CA TYR A 278 9.08 15.69 15.61
C TYR A 278 8.16 15.42 16.80
N ASP A 279 6.94 15.93 16.71
CA ASP A 279 5.84 15.46 17.56
C ASP A 279 4.90 14.54 16.77
N LEU A 280 4.16 13.69 17.50
CA LEU A 280 3.27 12.71 16.87
C LEU A 280 2.18 13.38 16.01
N GLU A 281 1.69 14.56 16.41
CA GLU A 281 0.68 15.29 15.66
C GLU A 281 1.19 15.73 14.28
N SER A 282 2.40 16.25 14.20
CA SER A 282 3.07 16.67 12.97
C SER A 282 3.28 15.49 12.02
N LEU A 283 3.63 14.32 12.55
CA LEU A 283 3.86 13.10 11.78
C LEU A 283 2.55 12.48 11.25
N VAL A 284 1.47 12.59 12.03
CA VAL A 284 0.18 11.97 11.73
C VAL A 284 -0.68 12.82 10.80
N ARG A 285 -0.75 14.14 11.05
CA ARG A 285 -1.67 15.04 10.34
C ARG A 285 -1.06 16.39 9.94
N GLY A 286 0.21 16.63 10.23
CA GLY A 286 0.90 17.87 9.87
C GLY A 286 1.09 18.05 8.35
N GLU A 287 1.59 19.22 7.94
CA GLU A 287 1.87 19.53 6.53
C GLU A 287 2.88 18.56 5.90
N ASN A 288 3.81 18.02 6.71
CA ASN A 288 4.83 17.07 6.28
C ASN A 288 4.49 15.61 6.65
N SER A 289 3.26 15.32 7.08
CA SER A 289 2.81 13.95 7.38
C SER A 289 2.76 13.09 6.12
N LEU A 290 2.76 11.76 6.31
CA LEU A 290 2.62 10.80 5.20
C LEU A 290 1.38 11.08 4.35
N GLY A 291 0.25 11.34 5.02
CA GLY A 291 -1.03 11.60 4.37
C GLY A 291 -1.02 12.89 3.53
N THR A 292 -0.46 13.98 4.07
CA THR A 292 -0.36 15.24 3.32
C THR A 292 0.59 15.13 2.13
N ARG A 293 1.76 14.49 2.31
CA ARG A 293 2.71 14.24 1.22
C ARG A 293 2.08 13.40 0.12
N PHE A 294 1.39 12.32 0.49
CA PHE A 294 0.66 11.49 -0.46
C PHE A 294 -0.35 12.31 -1.25
N TYR A 295 -1.20 13.08 -0.56
CA TYR A 295 -2.22 13.89 -1.20
C TYR A 295 -1.61 14.89 -2.19
N ASN A 296 -0.59 15.64 -1.80
CA ASN A 296 0.05 16.64 -2.66
C ASN A 296 0.66 16.00 -3.93
N VAL A 297 1.37 14.88 -3.77
CA VAL A 297 1.95 14.16 -4.91
C VAL A 297 0.85 13.60 -5.81
N PHE A 298 -0.17 12.97 -5.23
CA PHE A 298 -1.29 12.43 -5.97
C PHE A 298 -2.00 13.50 -6.78
N GLN A 299 -2.35 14.64 -6.17
CA GLN A 299 -3.01 15.77 -6.83
C GLN A 299 -2.15 16.45 -7.91
N SER A 300 -0.82 16.33 -7.84
CA SER A 300 0.08 16.82 -8.88
C SER A 300 0.18 15.89 -10.10
N HIS A 301 -0.20 14.62 -9.94
CA HIS A 301 -0.10 13.64 -11.01
C HIS A 301 -1.14 13.93 -12.10
N PRO A 302 -0.80 13.92 -13.41
CA PRO A 302 -1.76 14.20 -14.49
C PRO A 302 -3.03 13.35 -14.40
N ASN A 303 -2.88 12.16 -13.84
CA ASN A 303 -3.93 11.16 -13.71
C ASN A 303 -4.90 11.36 -12.53
N SER A 304 -4.72 12.37 -11.68
CA SER A 304 -5.65 12.70 -10.59
C SER A 304 -6.68 13.79 -10.94
N THR A 305 -6.60 14.35 -12.16
CA THR A 305 -7.46 15.45 -12.62
C THR A 305 -8.95 15.08 -12.52
N GLY A 306 -9.74 15.92 -11.85
CA GLY A 306 -11.21 15.77 -11.73
C GLY A 306 -11.71 15.19 -10.40
N TYR A 307 -10.82 14.82 -9.47
CA TYR A 307 -11.21 14.15 -8.23
C TYR A 307 -10.52 14.71 -6.97
N PRO A 308 -10.90 15.91 -6.51
CA PRO A 308 -10.18 16.62 -5.44
C PRO A 308 -10.20 15.92 -4.08
N LYS A 309 -11.09 14.93 -3.89
CA LYS A 309 -11.21 14.19 -2.63
C LYS A 309 -10.53 12.82 -2.65
N ILE A 310 -10.13 12.34 -3.82
CA ILE A 310 -9.45 11.05 -3.94
C ILE A 310 -8.01 11.23 -3.45
N GLY A 311 -7.61 10.39 -2.50
CA GLY A 311 -6.26 10.48 -1.93
C GLY A 311 -6.14 11.42 -0.72
N LEU A 312 -7.18 12.19 -0.40
CA LEU A 312 -7.26 12.87 0.90
C LEU A 312 -7.24 11.82 2.01
N GLY A 313 -6.39 12.04 3.01
CA GLY A 313 -6.17 11.11 4.11
C GLY A 313 -6.90 11.49 5.40
N LEU A 314 -7.32 10.48 6.17
CA LEU A 314 -7.67 10.60 7.58
C LEU A 314 -6.66 9.81 8.40
N PRO A 315 -6.16 10.34 9.52
CA PRO A 315 -6.35 11.71 10.01
C PRO A 315 -5.65 12.78 9.15
N SER A 316 -6.22 13.98 9.11
CA SER A 316 -5.62 15.22 8.57
C SER A 316 -6.03 16.44 9.43
N LYS A 317 -5.45 17.62 9.17
CA LYS A 317 -5.88 18.87 9.85
C LYS A 317 -7.36 19.22 9.56
N GLU A 318 -7.80 19.01 8.32
CA GLU A 318 -9.18 19.29 7.90
C GLU A 318 -10.14 18.24 8.45
N PHE A 319 -9.72 16.98 8.44
CA PHE A 319 -10.54 15.84 8.86
C PHE A 319 -9.79 15.01 9.91
N PRO A 320 -9.93 15.35 11.20
CA PRO A 320 -9.08 14.81 12.26
C PRO A 320 -9.31 13.33 12.50
N ASN A 321 -10.50 12.81 12.27
CA ASN A 321 -10.80 11.39 12.36
C ASN A 321 -12.01 11.03 11.49
N PRO A 322 -12.28 9.73 11.33
CA PRO A 322 -13.41 9.29 10.53
C PRO A 322 -14.76 9.62 11.14
N TYR A 323 -14.89 9.70 12.48
CA TYR A 323 -16.12 10.13 13.13
C TYR A 323 -16.55 11.56 12.70
N ALA A 324 -15.62 12.51 12.65
CA ALA A 324 -15.84 13.88 12.20
C ALA A 324 -16.36 13.95 10.76
N THR A 325 -15.89 13.05 9.87
CA THR A 325 -16.40 12.94 8.49
C THR A 325 -17.76 12.23 8.41
N THR A 326 -18.05 11.28 9.31
CA THR A 326 -19.32 10.53 9.34
C THR A 326 -20.47 11.28 10.01
N MET A 327 -20.21 12.39 10.72
CA MET A 327 -21.24 13.25 11.31
C MET A 327 -21.49 14.52 10.49
N ASP A 328 -20.78 14.71 9.37
CA ASP A 328 -21.08 15.77 8.43
C ASP A 328 -22.37 15.43 7.66
N PRO A 329 -23.45 16.23 7.80
CA PRO A 329 -24.74 15.99 7.14
C PRO A 329 -24.66 15.91 5.60
N ILE A 330 -23.56 16.37 5.00
CA ILE A 330 -23.30 16.31 3.56
C ILE A 330 -22.80 14.93 3.12
N TYR A 331 -22.18 14.16 4.02
CA TYR A 331 -21.50 12.88 3.70
C TYR A 331 -22.16 11.66 4.33
N CYS A 332 -23.10 11.86 5.25
CA CYS A 332 -23.88 10.81 5.90
C CYS A 332 -25.32 10.83 5.38
N GLY A 333 -25.48 10.47 4.10
CA GLY A 333 -26.73 10.56 3.37
C GLY A 333 -27.74 9.47 3.72
N ALA A 334 -28.38 9.62 4.87
CA ALA A 334 -29.59 8.90 5.33
C ALA A 334 -29.38 7.65 6.21
N VAL A 335 -29.05 7.89 7.48
CA VAL A 335 -29.54 7.02 8.57
C VAL A 335 -30.46 7.86 9.46
N ARG A 336 -31.69 8.07 8.97
CA ARG A 336 -32.79 8.44 9.85
C ARG A 336 -33.29 7.16 10.50
N ASP A 337 -33.19 7.13 11.82
CA ASP A 337 -33.83 6.19 12.74
C ASP A 337 -33.11 4.85 12.95
N ASP A 338 -32.27 4.80 13.99
CA ASP A 338 -32.16 3.67 14.95
C ASP A 338 -31.09 4.02 16.01
N THR A 339 -31.54 4.10 17.26
CA THR A 339 -30.76 4.05 18.49
C THR A 339 -29.60 3.04 18.47
N CYS A 340 -28.35 3.53 18.41
CA CYS A 340 -27.10 2.79 18.68
C CYS A 340 -26.39 2.01 17.56
N LYS A 341 -26.29 2.54 16.33
CA LYS A 341 -25.19 2.15 15.42
C LYS A 341 -24.34 3.35 15.01
N ARG A 342 -23.41 3.71 15.91
CA ARG A 342 -22.28 4.58 15.62
C ARG A 342 -21.45 3.94 14.51
N CYS A 343 -21.08 4.68 13.47
CA CYS A 343 -19.99 4.30 12.58
C CYS A 343 -18.72 4.15 13.45
N LYS A 344 -18.44 2.93 13.91
CA LYS A 344 -17.20 2.64 14.64
C LYS A 344 -16.12 2.52 13.60
N TYR A 345 -15.26 3.53 13.53
CA TYR A 345 -14.08 3.45 12.72
C TYR A 345 -12.97 2.74 13.52
N PHE A 346 -12.37 1.72 12.91
CA PHE A 346 -11.19 1.06 13.46
C PHE A 346 -10.03 1.44 12.55
N SER A 347 -9.23 2.43 12.96
CA SER A 347 -7.94 2.73 12.31
C SER A 347 -6.87 1.85 12.97
N GLY A 348 -6.37 0.86 12.23
CA GLY A 348 -5.41 -0.12 12.74
C GLY A 348 -6.05 -1.47 13.05
N GLY A 349 -5.75 -2.45 12.19
CA GLY A 349 -6.00 -3.85 12.50
C GLY A 349 -5.14 -4.28 13.68
N PHE A 350 -5.55 -5.39 14.29
CA PHE A 350 -4.95 -6.00 15.46
C PHE A 350 -3.41 -6.23 15.36
N THR A 351 -2.83 -6.20 14.16
CA THR A 351 -1.48 -6.72 13.86
C THR A 351 -0.40 -5.65 13.70
N ILE A 352 -0.74 -4.40 13.41
CA ILE A 352 0.28 -3.39 13.11
C ILE A 352 1.19 -3.06 14.30
N ILE A 353 0.70 -3.22 15.54
CA ILE A 353 1.54 -3.10 16.72
C ILE A 353 2.63 -4.17 16.78
N TYR A 354 2.36 -5.40 16.33
CA TYR A 354 3.35 -6.48 16.27
C TYR A 354 4.34 -6.26 15.14
N HIS A 355 3.86 -5.78 13.99
CA HIS A 355 4.73 -5.40 12.89
C HIS A 355 5.61 -4.21 13.22
N GLU A 356 5.31 -3.40 14.25
CA GLU A 356 6.26 -2.39 14.72
C GLU A 356 7.52 -3.02 15.33
N TYR A 357 7.49 -4.27 15.81
CA TYR A 357 8.64 -4.94 16.43
C TYR A 357 9.38 -5.84 15.44
N LEU A 358 10.71 -5.79 15.47
CA LEU A 358 11.54 -6.70 14.66
C LEU A 358 11.37 -8.17 15.05
N ASP A 359 11.06 -8.46 16.32
CA ASP A 359 10.67 -9.79 16.80
C ASP A 359 9.21 -9.73 17.24
N TRP A 360 8.30 -9.96 16.28
CA TRP A 360 6.86 -9.94 16.52
C TRP A 360 6.41 -10.98 17.58
N ARG A 361 7.23 -12.00 17.85
CA ARG A 361 6.92 -13.07 18.83
C ARG A 361 7.25 -12.66 20.26
N ARG A 362 7.98 -11.56 20.46
CA ARG A 362 8.31 -11.02 21.77
C ARG A 362 7.61 -9.66 21.97
N PRO A 363 6.44 -9.62 22.62
CA PRO A 363 5.74 -8.37 22.89
C PRO A 363 6.39 -7.55 24.03
N ASN A 364 7.55 -7.95 24.54
CA ASN A 364 8.24 -7.18 25.57
C ASN A 364 8.87 -5.92 24.95
N ILE A 365 8.76 -4.83 25.69
CA ILE A 365 8.98 -3.45 25.25
C ILE A 365 10.48 -3.12 25.02
N ASP A 366 11.34 -4.13 24.97
CA ASP A 366 12.80 -4.06 24.90
C ASP A 366 13.39 -4.38 23.51
N GLY A 367 12.54 -4.55 22.49
CA GLY A 367 12.95 -4.79 21.10
C GLY A 367 13.15 -3.54 20.24
N VAL A 368 14.01 -3.66 19.22
CA VAL A 368 14.15 -2.67 18.14
C VAL A 368 12.86 -2.61 17.33
N ARG A 369 12.44 -1.41 16.96
CA ARG A 369 11.18 -1.16 16.25
C ARG A 369 11.38 -0.71 14.81
N MET A 370 10.36 -0.78 13.97
CA MET A 370 10.29 -0.08 12.68
C MET A 370 8.90 0.55 12.57
N ASN A 371 8.82 1.85 12.28
CA ASN A 371 7.51 2.51 12.26
C ASN A 371 6.65 1.83 11.21
N THR A 372 5.38 1.65 11.54
CA THR A 372 4.42 0.90 10.72
C THR A 372 3.18 1.74 10.51
N VAL A 373 2.65 1.73 9.29
CA VAL A 373 1.38 2.38 8.96
C VAL A 373 0.52 1.39 8.21
N GLN A 374 -0.69 1.14 8.72
CA GLN A 374 -1.73 0.49 7.93
C GLN A 374 -2.33 1.52 6.98
N ILE A 375 -2.57 1.15 5.74
CA ILE A 375 -3.29 2.00 4.80
C ILE A 375 -4.54 1.26 4.40
N GLU A 376 -5.70 1.89 4.57
CA GLU A 376 -6.94 1.40 4.00
C GLU A 376 -7.31 2.28 2.79
N LEU A 377 -7.34 1.66 1.62
CA LEU A 377 -7.62 2.37 0.37
C LEU A 377 -9.11 2.30 -0.03
N PRO A 378 -9.70 3.43 -0.44
CA PRO A 378 -11.04 3.45 -0.99
C PRO A 378 -11.09 2.83 -2.39
N ARG A 379 -12.29 2.39 -2.80
CA ARG A 379 -12.54 1.78 -4.13
C ARG A 379 -11.84 2.47 -5.29
N PRO A 380 -11.89 3.81 -5.42
CA PRO A 380 -11.34 4.49 -6.59
C PRO A 380 -9.86 4.23 -6.77
N LEU A 381 -9.11 4.16 -5.67
CA LEU A 381 -7.67 3.94 -5.69
C LEU A 381 -7.28 2.50 -5.98
N ARG A 382 -8.14 1.53 -5.66
CA ARG A 382 -7.83 0.08 -5.84
C ARG A 382 -8.52 -0.55 -7.05
N SER A 383 -9.69 -0.08 -7.46
CA SER A 383 -10.50 -0.71 -8.53
C SER A 383 -10.83 0.24 -9.68
N GLY A 384 -10.40 1.49 -9.61
CA GLY A 384 -10.78 2.53 -10.57
C GLY A 384 -12.14 3.14 -10.27
N ILE A 385 -12.52 4.10 -11.10
CA ILE A 385 -13.76 4.87 -11.01
C ILE A 385 -14.62 4.49 -12.21
N ASP A 386 -15.94 4.44 -12.03
CA ASP A 386 -16.86 4.18 -13.13
C ASP A 386 -16.62 5.20 -14.27
N GLY A 387 -16.32 4.70 -15.46
CA GLY A 387 -16.00 5.52 -16.63
C GLY A 387 -14.51 5.83 -16.86
N HIS A 388 -13.60 5.39 -15.97
CA HIS A 388 -12.15 5.59 -16.10
C HIS A 388 -11.38 4.26 -16.04
N ASP A 389 -10.23 4.21 -16.72
CA ASP A 389 -9.37 3.04 -16.70
C ASP A 389 -8.79 2.82 -15.29
N LYS A 390 -9.04 1.65 -14.71
CA LYS A 390 -8.47 1.20 -13.42
C LYS A 390 -6.96 1.40 -13.39
N ALA A 391 -6.25 1.13 -14.48
CA ALA A 391 -4.80 1.22 -14.53
C ALA A 391 -4.28 2.64 -14.22
N PHE A 392 -5.04 3.66 -14.62
CA PHE A 392 -4.65 5.06 -14.55
C PHE A 392 -4.57 5.61 -13.12
N VAL A 393 -5.59 5.32 -12.30
CA VAL A 393 -5.66 5.75 -10.90
C VAL A 393 -4.75 4.89 -10.02
N HIS A 394 -4.58 3.60 -10.38
CA HIS A 394 -3.64 2.70 -9.70
C HIS A 394 -2.20 3.20 -9.83
N ASP A 395 -1.80 3.61 -11.04
CA ASP A 395 -0.48 4.13 -11.32
C ASP A 395 -0.19 5.42 -10.52
N ALA A 396 -1.15 6.36 -10.52
CA ALA A 396 -1.04 7.57 -9.70
C ALA A 396 -0.92 7.28 -8.20
N CYS A 397 -1.68 6.31 -7.70
CA CYS A 397 -1.62 5.89 -6.30
C CYS A 397 -0.26 5.24 -5.97
N ALA A 398 0.22 4.33 -6.81
CA ALA A 398 1.52 3.68 -6.67
C ALA A 398 2.66 4.70 -6.68
N TYR A 399 2.60 5.64 -7.63
CA TYR A 399 3.53 6.76 -7.75
C TYR A 399 3.56 7.60 -6.48
N ALA A 400 2.39 8.05 -6.00
CA ALA A 400 2.28 8.88 -4.82
C ALA A 400 2.75 8.17 -3.55
N LEU A 401 2.41 6.88 -3.36
CA LEU A 401 2.90 6.07 -2.24
C LEU A 401 4.44 5.92 -2.27
N SER A 402 5.02 5.67 -3.44
CA SER A 402 6.46 5.54 -3.62
C SER A 402 7.20 6.80 -3.22
N ILE A 403 6.75 7.97 -3.70
CA ILE A 403 7.41 9.25 -3.38
C ILE A 403 7.20 9.57 -1.90
N SER A 404 5.96 9.64 -1.42
CA SER A 404 5.65 10.15 -0.08
C SER A 404 6.28 9.33 1.05
N ALA A 405 6.33 8.00 0.91
CA ALA A 405 6.92 7.13 1.92
C ALA A 405 8.43 7.32 2.06
N ILE A 406 9.17 7.36 0.95
CA ILE A 406 10.63 7.52 0.99
C ILE A 406 11.02 8.94 1.38
N SER A 407 10.33 9.96 0.86
CA SER A 407 10.55 11.36 1.24
C SER A 407 10.37 11.56 2.75
N LEU A 408 9.30 11.02 3.35
CA LEU A 408 9.09 11.09 4.80
C LEU A 408 10.26 10.48 5.58
N VAL A 409 10.68 9.28 5.22
CA VAL A 409 11.77 8.55 5.92
C VAL A 409 13.10 9.27 5.75
N LYS A 410 13.39 9.77 4.54
CA LYS A 410 14.60 10.54 4.23
C LYS A 410 14.68 11.80 5.07
N ASP A 411 13.59 12.56 5.14
CA ASP A 411 13.53 13.82 5.89
C ASP A 411 13.65 13.59 7.40
N VAL A 412 12.89 12.63 7.94
CA VAL A 412 12.85 12.36 9.38
C VAL A 412 14.16 11.80 9.92
N PHE A 413 14.87 11.00 9.14
CA PHE A 413 16.11 10.37 9.59
C PHE A 413 17.39 10.96 8.97
N HIS A 414 17.26 12.04 8.19
CA HIS A 414 18.36 12.70 7.48
C HIS A 414 19.23 11.72 6.68
N ILE A 415 18.59 10.90 5.83
CA ILE A 415 19.28 9.88 5.02
C ILE A 415 19.79 10.52 3.72
N ASP A 416 20.84 11.34 3.83
CA ASP A 416 21.40 12.12 2.71
C ASP A 416 21.96 11.25 1.57
N SER A 417 22.21 9.96 1.82
CA SER A 417 22.66 9.02 0.80
C SER A 417 21.57 8.66 -0.22
N ILE A 418 20.29 8.97 0.05
CA ILE A 418 19.19 8.77 -0.88
C ILE A 418 19.03 10.04 -1.73
N ALA A 419 19.31 9.92 -3.03
CA ALA A 419 19.11 11.01 -3.98
C ALA A 419 17.62 11.41 -4.06
N SER A 420 17.34 12.70 -4.28
CA SER A 420 15.97 13.18 -4.48
C SER A 420 15.36 12.62 -5.76
N ALA A 421 14.12 12.14 -5.68
CA ALA A 421 13.30 11.84 -6.85
C ALA A 421 12.83 13.14 -7.55
N VAL A 422 12.38 13.03 -8.80
CA VAL A 422 11.97 14.18 -9.64
C VAL A 422 10.91 15.07 -8.97
N ASN A 423 10.05 14.49 -8.12
CA ASN A 423 8.96 15.18 -7.44
C ASN A 423 9.08 15.13 -5.90
N ASP A 424 10.28 14.84 -5.38
CA ASP A 424 10.55 14.84 -3.93
C ASP A 424 10.27 16.23 -3.32
N ASP A 425 10.56 17.29 -4.07
CA ASP A 425 10.35 18.67 -3.65
C ASP A 425 8.86 19.00 -3.36
N ILE A 426 7.92 18.31 -4.02
CA ILE A 426 6.46 18.46 -3.78
C ILE A 426 6.10 18.06 -2.34
N CYS A 427 6.86 17.14 -1.75
CA CYS A 427 6.69 16.71 -0.37
C CYS A 427 7.33 17.66 0.64
N SER A 428 8.15 18.62 0.20
CA SER A 428 8.93 19.53 1.06
C SER A 428 8.36 20.95 1.12
N SER A 429 7.13 21.16 0.65
CA SER A 429 6.52 22.50 0.61
C SER A 429 6.43 23.08 2.02
N ASN A 430 7.31 24.04 2.32
CA ASN A 430 7.01 25.10 3.27
C ASN A 430 5.73 25.79 2.76
N LEU A 431 4.60 25.50 3.38
CA LEU A 431 3.42 26.36 3.35
C LEU A 431 3.25 26.96 4.74
#